data_AF-F3ZIY8-F1
#
_entry.id   AF-F3ZIY8-F1
#
_cell.length_a   1.000
_cell.length_b   1.000
_cell.length_c   1.000
_cell.angle_alpha   90.00
_cell.angle_beta   90.00
_cell.angle_gamma   90.00
#
_symmetry.space_group_name_H-M   'P 1'
#
loop_
_entity.id
_entity.type
_entity.pdbx_description
1 polymer ?
#
loop_
_entity_poly.entity_id
_entity_poly.type
_entity_poly.pdbx_seq_one_letter_code
_entity_poly.pdbx_strand_id
1 'polypeptide(L)'
;MANTEASLKDAMASIDGAVGVALVDYTSGMALGTMGGGKDFNLEVAAAGNTDVVRAKLRTMEHLGLQDSIEDILITLGTQYHMIRLLKAKGGNGLFLYLVLDNTRANLAMARHQLKKIEAELEV
;
A
#
# COMPACT_ATOMS: atom_id res chain seq x y z
N MET A 1 -4.21 -17.21 0.06
CA MET A 1 -3.69 -17.06 1.44
C MET A 1 -2.19 -17.32 1.56
N ALA A 2 -1.63 -18.43 1.03
CA ALA A 2 -0.18 -18.65 1.01
C ALA A 2 0.63 -17.59 0.23
N ASN A 3 0.00 -16.91 -0.75
CA ASN A 3 0.66 -15.88 -1.55
C ASN A 3 0.73 -14.49 -0.86
N THR A 4 -0.28 -14.13 -0.04
CA THR A 4 -0.31 -12.81 0.63
C THR A 4 0.85 -12.65 1.61
N GLU A 5 1.06 -13.60 2.52
CA GLU A 5 2.14 -13.53 3.51
C GLU A 5 3.52 -13.52 2.83
N ALA A 6 3.71 -14.36 1.80
CA ALA A 6 4.94 -14.39 1.01
C ALA A 6 5.22 -13.05 0.33
N SER A 7 4.21 -12.43 -0.26
CA SER A 7 4.32 -11.12 -0.91
C SER A 7 4.65 -10.00 0.08
N LEU A 8 4.01 -9.98 1.26
CA LEU A 8 4.32 -9.01 2.30
C LEU A 8 5.73 -9.21 2.87
N LYS A 9 6.18 -10.47 2.97
CA LYS A 9 7.55 -10.81 3.35
C LYS A 9 8.56 -10.33 2.33
N ASP A 10 8.29 -10.52 1.04
CA ASP A 10 9.14 -10.00 -0.03
C ASP A 10 9.21 -8.47 0.05
N ALA A 11 8.08 -7.77 0.20
CA ALA A 11 8.07 -6.31 0.35
C ALA A 11 8.98 -5.83 1.49
N MET A 12 8.93 -6.50 2.64
CA MET A 12 9.79 -6.16 3.78
C MET A 12 11.27 -6.48 3.54
N ALA A 13 11.58 -7.48 2.71
CA ALA A 13 12.95 -7.95 2.48
C ALA A 13 13.64 -7.27 1.29
N SER A 14 12.91 -6.96 0.23
CA SER A 14 13.45 -6.44 -1.03
C SER A 14 13.33 -4.93 -1.19
N ILE A 15 12.51 -4.26 -0.37
CA ILE A 15 12.38 -2.80 -0.38
C ILE A 15 13.20 -2.20 0.76
N ASP A 16 14.31 -1.56 0.41
CA ASP A 16 15.16 -0.89 1.40
C ASP A 16 14.42 0.26 2.09
N GLY A 17 14.63 0.34 3.40
CA GLY A 17 13.91 1.26 4.28
C GLY A 17 12.46 0.86 4.62
N ALA A 18 11.97 -0.32 4.20
CA ALA A 18 10.64 -0.81 4.62
C ALA A 18 10.53 -0.92 6.15
N VAL A 19 9.52 -0.27 6.71
CA VAL A 19 9.18 -0.29 8.15
C VAL A 19 7.95 -1.14 8.39
N GLY A 20 6.98 -1.09 7.48
CA GLY A 20 5.77 -1.91 7.56
C GLY A 20 5.03 -1.95 6.23
N VAL A 21 4.27 -3.01 6.02
CA VAL A 21 3.48 -3.22 4.82
C VAL A 21 2.15 -3.89 5.19
N ALA A 22 1.08 -3.52 4.50
CA ALA A 22 -0.23 -4.15 4.63
C ALA A 22 -0.89 -4.34 3.27
N LEU A 23 -1.62 -5.44 3.12
CA LEU A 23 -2.62 -5.60 2.06
C LEU A 23 -3.98 -5.24 2.66
N VAL A 24 -4.71 -4.34 2.01
CA VAL A 24 -5.92 -3.75 2.57
C VAL A 24 -7.05 -3.82 1.55
N ASP A 25 -8.25 -4.16 2.01
CA ASP A 25 -9.48 -4.03 1.25
C ASP A 25 -10.09 -2.64 1.47
N TYR A 26 -10.06 -1.76 0.46
CA TYR A 26 -10.61 -0.40 0.56
C TYR A 26 -12.14 -0.38 0.60
N THR A 27 -12.84 -1.50 0.39
CA THR A 27 -14.31 -1.58 0.53
C THR A 27 -14.76 -1.84 1.96
N SER A 28 -13.93 -2.50 2.77
CA SER A 28 -14.21 -2.77 4.19
C SER A 28 -13.32 -1.98 5.15
N GLY A 29 -12.15 -1.51 4.69
CA GLY A 29 -11.10 -0.95 5.55
C GLY A 29 -10.27 -2.00 6.29
N MET A 30 -10.48 -3.28 5.99
CA MET A 30 -9.85 -4.40 6.67
C MET A 30 -8.45 -4.66 6.10
N ALA A 31 -7.46 -4.77 6.99
CA ALA A 31 -6.15 -5.30 6.64
C ALA A 31 -6.26 -6.83 6.49
N LEU A 32 -6.05 -7.32 5.27
CA LEU A 32 -6.06 -8.76 4.95
C LEU A 32 -4.75 -9.45 5.36
N GLY A 33 -3.69 -8.67 5.52
CA GLY A 33 -2.42 -9.11 6.07
C GLY A 33 -1.53 -7.91 6.34
N THR A 34 -0.68 -8.02 7.36
CA THR A 34 0.28 -6.99 7.75
C THR A 34 1.63 -7.60 8.08
N MET A 35 2.71 -6.89 7.79
CA MET A 35 4.06 -7.27 8.23
C MET A 35 4.88 -6.02 8.59
N GLY A 36 5.75 -6.14 9.59
CA GLY A 36 6.47 -5.00 10.15
C GLY A 36 5.58 -4.15 11.05
N GLY A 37 5.85 -2.84 11.08
CA GLY A 37 5.30 -1.96 12.11
C GLY A 37 6.01 -2.17 13.45
N GLY A 38 5.34 -1.80 14.54
CA GLY A 38 5.88 -1.95 15.89
C GLY A 38 4.84 -1.60 16.95
N LYS A 39 5.23 -1.65 18.23
CA LYS A 39 4.33 -1.29 19.33
C LYS A 39 3.73 0.12 19.17
N ASP A 40 4.49 1.02 18.56
CA ASP A 40 4.11 2.42 18.39
C ASP A 40 3.43 2.71 17.03
N PHE A 41 3.27 1.70 16.17
CA PHE A 41 2.68 1.88 14.85
C PHE A 41 1.81 0.69 14.46
N ASN A 42 0.50 0.83 14.71
CA ASN A 42 -0.50 -0.17 14.38
C ASN A 42 -0.92 -0.05 12.90
N LEU A 43 -0.49 -1.02 12.09
CA LEU A 43 -0.80 -1.09 10.66
C LEU A 43 -2.28 -1.28 10.35
N GLU A 44 -3.06 -1.93 11.22
CA GLU A 44 -4.51 -2.13 11.02
C GLU A 44 -5.25 -0.80 11.15
N VAL A 45 -4.90 0.01 12.15
CA VAL A 45 -5.46 1.36 12.33
C VAL A 45 -5.05 2.26 11.16
N ALA A 46 -3.79 2.21 10.75
CA ALA A 46 -3.31 2.97 9.59
C ALA A 46 -4.00 2.53 8.29
N ALA A 47 -4.23 1.23 8.09
CA ALA A 47 -4.96 0.69 6.94
C ALA A 47 -6.41 1.21 6.87
N ALA A 48 -7.12 1.21 8.00
CA ALA A 48 -8.46 1.77 8.07
C ALA A 48 -8.48 3.27 7.73
N GLY A 49 -7.57 4.07 8.31
CA GLY A 49 -7.48 5.51 8.00
C GLY A 49 -7.11 5.79 6.53
N ASN A 50 -6.18 5.03 5.96
CA ASN A 50 -5.78 5.19 4.56
C ASN A 50 -6.86 4.77 3.57
N THR A 51 -7.78 3.90 3.98
CA THR A 51 -8.97 3.57 3.18
C THR A 51 -9.83 4.81 2.93
N ASP A 52 -9.97 5.69 3.91
CA ASP A 52 -10.72 6.94 3.74
C ASP A 52 -10.02 7.90 2.77
N VAL A 53 -8.68 7.95 2.79
CA VAL A 53 -7.87 8.74 1.84
C VAL A 53 -8.12 8.26 0.41
N VAL A 54 -8.03 6.95 0.17
CA VAL A 54 -8.27 6.34 -1.15
C VAL A 54 -9.69 6.64 -1.63
N ARG A 55 -10.70 6.42 -0.78
CA ARG A 55 -12.11 6.67 -1.12
C ARG A 55 -12.40 8.14 -1.40
N ALA A 56 -11.82 9.05 -0.62
CA ALA A 56 -11.97 10.49 -0.85
C ALA A 56 -11.40 10.89 -2.22
N LYS A 57 -10.22 10.36 -2.57
CA LYS A 57 -9.61 10.63 -3.87
C LYS A 57 -10.42 10.03 -5.02
N LEU A 58 -10.88 8.78 -4.92
CA LEU A 58 -11.72 8.15 -5.94
C LEU A 58 -13.02 8.93 -6.20
N ARG A 59 -13.73 9.34 -5.14
CA ARG A 59 -14.93 10.20 -5.26
C ARG A 59 -14.62 11.55 -5.92
N THR A 60 -13.46 12.13 -5.61
CA THR A 60 -13.03 13.39 -6.23
C THR A 60 -12.77 13.20 -7.73
N MET A 61 -12.16 12.09 -8.14
CA MET A 61 -11.95 11.77 -9.55
C MET A 61 -13.27 11.61 -10.30
N GLU A 62 -14.25 10.95 -9.69
CA GLU A 62 -15.60 10.81 -10.23
C GLU A 62 -16.29 12.18 -10.40
N HIS A 63 -16.29 13.03 -9.37
CA HIS A 63 -16.86 14.38 -9.45
C HIS A 63 -16.20 15.26 -10.52
N LEU A 64 -14.90 15.08 -10.76
CA LEU A 64 -14.16 15.80 -11.79
C LEU A 64 -14.26 15.15 -13.18
N GLY A 65 -14.88 13.97 -13.31
CA GLY A 65 -15.01 13.25 -14.57
C GLY A 65 -13.70 12.70 -15.13
N LEU A 66 -12.68 12.48 -14.28
CA LEU A 66 -11.36 12.02 -14.72
C LEU A 66 -11.41 10.56 -15.21
N GLN A 67 -11.05 10.34 -16.47
CA GLN A 67 -11.00 9.01 -17.10
C GLN A 67 -9.63 8.36 -16.92
N ASP A 68 -9.14 8.32 -15.68
CA ASP A 68 -7.83 7.76 -15.32
C ASP A 68 -7.92 6.94 -14.03
N SER A 69 -6.83 6.27 -13.66
CA SER A 69 -6.70 5.44 -12.46
C SER A 69 -5.60 5.96 -11.54
N ILE A 70 -5.78 5.79 -10.24
CA ILE A 70 -4.70 6.04 -9.27
C ILE A 70 -3.67 4.93 -9.44
N GLU A 71 -2.43 5.28 -9.77
CA GLU A 71 -1.31 4.33 -9.73
C GLU A 71 -0.78 4.16 -8.31
N ASP A 72 -0.37 5.28 -7.68
CA ASP A 72 -0.04 5.33 -6.27
C ASP A 72 -0.38 6.68 -5.64
N ILE A 73 -0.48 6.70 -4.33
CA ILE A 73 -0.54 7.90 -3.50
C ILE A 73 0.71 7.89 -2.62
N LEU A 74 1.49 8.97 -2.67
CA LEU A 74 2.63 9.19 -1.79
C LEU A 74 2.30 10.30 -0.78
N ILE A 75 2.42 9.98 0.50
CA ILE A 75 2.31 10.93 1.60
C ILE A 75 3.67 11.00 2.28
N THR A 76 4.24 12.19 2.36
CA THR A 76 5.56 12.43 2.96
C THR A 76 5.40 13.03 4.36
N LEU A 77 5.98 12.38 5.36
CA LEU A 77 6.11 12.86 6.73
C LEU A 77 7.56 13.25 7.02
N GLY A 78 7.80 13.81 8.21
CA GLY A 78 9.14 14.26 8.62
C GLY A 78 10.19 13.14 8.68
N THR A 79 9.80 11.91 8.99
CA THR A 79 10.69 10.74 9.13
C THR A 79 10.31 9.56 8.24
N GLN A 80 9.16 9.64 7.55
CA GLN A 80 8.60 8.49 6.85
C GLN A 80 7.99 8.88 5.51
N TYR A 81 8.03 7.94 4.58
CA TYR A 81 7.15 7.95 3.40
C TYR A 81 6.06 6.90 3.57
N HIS A 82 4.86 7.25 3.14
CA HIS A 82 3.67 6.42 3.16
C HIS A 82 3.20 6.27 1.72
N MET A 83 3.26 5.05 1.19
CA MET A 83 2.92 4.76 -0.19
C MET A 83 1.71 3.84 -0.23
N ILE A 84 0.69 4.23 -0.99
CA ILE A 84 -0.53 3.46 -1.20
C ILE A 84 -0.59 3.11 -2.68
N ARG A 85 -0.53 1.82 -3.01
CA ARG A 85 -0.59 1.32 -4.39
C ARG A 85 -1.87 0.54 -4.59
N LEU A 86 -2.77 1.03 -5.43
CA LEU A 86 -4.00 0.31 -5.78
C LEU A 86 -3.65 -0.86 -6.70
N LEU A 87 -4.22 -2.03 -6.43
CA LEU A 87 -3.99 -3.22 -7.25
C LEU A 87 -4.77 -3.11 -8.56
N LYS A 88 -4.09 -3.41 -9.66
CA LYS A 88 -4.65 -3.45 -11.03
C LYS A 88 -4.83 -4.89 -11.55
N ALA A 89 -4.29 -5.89 -10.85
CA ALA A 89 -4.35 -7.28 -11.26
C ALA A 89 -5.79 -7.86 -11.25
N LYS A 90 -6.06 -8.83 -12.12
CA LYS A 90 -7.35 -9.55 -12.16
C LYS A 90 -7.58 -10.23 -10.80
N GLY A 91 -8.61 -9.81 -10.06
CA GLY A 91 -8.91 -10.28 -8.70
C GLY A 91 -8.60 -9.26 -7.61
N GLY A 92 -7.75 -8.26 -7.88
CA GLY A 92 -7.38 -7.21 -6.94
C GLY A 92 -8.30 -5.99 -6.90
N ASN A 93 -9.43 -6.01 -7.62
CA ASN A 93 -10.42 -4.92 -7.56
C ASN A 93 -10.94 -4.80 -6.13
N GLY A 94 -10.70 -3.65 -5.50
CA GLY A 94 -11.04 -3.45 -4.09
C GLY A 94 -9.83 -3.41 -3.16
N LEU A 95 -8.61 -3.71 -3.64
CA LEU A 95 -7.44 -3.85 -2.78
C LEU A 95 -6.36 -2.79 -3.03
N PHE A 96 -5.58 -2.49 -2.00
CA PHE A 96 -4.33 -1.74 -2.11
C PHE A 96 -3.23 -2.29 -1.20
N LEU A 97 -1.98 -2.13 -1.62
CA LEU A 97 -0.82 -2.27 -0.76
C LEU A 97 -0.53 -0.93 -0.08
N TYR A 98 -0.34 -0.95 1.23
CA TYR A 98 0.12 0.17 2.01
C TYR A 98 1.52 -0.11 2.53
N LEU A 99 2.49 0.71 2.16
CA LEU A 99 3.90 0.57 2.49
C LEU A 99 4.37 1.81 3.26
N VAL A 100 5.02 1.57 4.40
CA VAL A 100 5.67 2.59 5.22
C VAL A 100 7.17 2.43 5.08
N LEU A 101 7.85 3.54 4.81
CA LEU A 101 9.27 3.61 4.54
C LEU A 101 9.93 4.61 5.47
N ASP A 102 11.12 4.29 5.95
CA ASP A 102 12.02 5.24 6.62
C ASP A 102 12.62 6.19 5.58
N ASN A 103 12.45 7.50 5.75
CA ASN A 103 12.84 8.47 4.73
C ASN A 103 14.36 8.69 4.59
N THR A 104 15.15 8.23 5.55
CA THR A 104 16.62 8.34 5.53
C THR A 104 17.26 7.20 4.75
N ARG A 105 16.57 6.05 4.67
CA ARG A 105 17.06 4.85 3.96
C ARG A 105 16.39 4.64 2.61
N ALA A 106 15.10 4.96 2.51
CA ALA A 106 14.31 4.54 1.36
C ALA A 106 14.67 5.28 0.05
N ASN A 107 14.74 4.51 -1.03
CA ASN A 107 14.74 5.03 -2.40
C ASN A 107 13.34 4.88 -3.01
N LEU A 108 12.62 5.99 -3.20
CA LEU A 108 11.24 5.98 -3.67
C LEU A 108 11.06 5.36 -5.06
N ALA A 109 12.02 5.55 -5.97
CA ALA A 109 11.95 4.99 -7.31
C ALA A 109 12.07 3.46 -7.27
N MET A 110 13.02 2.95 -6.49
CA MET A 110 13.20 1.50 -6.29
C MET A 110 12.02 0.91 -5.51
N ALA A 111 11.51 1.59 -4.48
CA ALA A 111 10.35 1.15 -3.73
C ALA A 111 9.11 0.99 -4.64
N ARG A 112 8.82 1.97 -5.50
CA ARG A 112 7.74 1.86 -6.49
C ARG A 112 7.95 0.70 -7.45
N HIS A 113 9.17 0.54 -7.95
CA HIS A 113 9.50 -0.52 -8.89
C HIS A 113 9.27 -1.91 -8.28
N GLN A 114 9.78 -2.14 -7.07
CA GLN A 114 9.61 -3.42 -6.37
C GLN A 114 8.17 -3.65 -5.94
N LEU A 115 7.48 -2.63 -5.43
CA LEU A 115 6.08 -2.76 -5.03
C LEU A 115 5.18 -3.11 -6.22
N LYS A 116 5.48 -2.58 -7.42
CA LYS A 116 4.81 -2.96 -8.66
C LYS A 116 5.08 -4.40 -9.07
N LYS A 117 6.30 -4.91 -8.86
CA LYS A 117 6.63 -6.31 -9.12
C LYS A 117 5.86 -7.23 -8.17
N ILE A 118 5.85 -6.92 -6.87
CA ILE A 118 5.13 -7.68 -5.85
C ILE A 118 3.63 -7.68 -6.13
N GLU A 119 3.06 -6.52 -6.49
CA GLU A 119 1.66 -6.42 -6.92
C GLU A 119 1.32 -7.38 -8.07
N ALA A 120 2.22 -7.55 -9.04
CA ALA A 120 1.99 -8.41 -10.20
C ALA A 120 2.05 -9.92 -9.86
N GLU A 121 2.75 -10.28 -8.78
CA GLU A 121 2.88 -11.67 -8.29
C GLU A 121 1.78 -12.05 -7.28
N LEU A 122 1.02 -11.05 -6.82
CA LEU A 122 -0.02 -11.21 -5.81
C LEU A 122 -1.26 -11.90 -6.42
N GLU A 123 -1.44 -13.18 -6.10
CA GLU A 123 -2.67 -13.92 -6.42
C GLU A 123 -3.68 -13.74 -5.27
N VAL A 124 -4.79 -13.07 -5.56
CA VAL A 124 -5.90 -12.84 -4.61
C VAL A 124 -7.21 -13.39 -5.15
#